data_AF-A0A258GNJ6-F1
#
_entry.id   AF-A0A258GNJ6-F1
#
_cell.length_a   1.000
_cell.length_b   1.000
_cell.length_c   1.000
_cell.angle_alpha   90.00
_cell.angle_beta   90.00
_cell.angle_gamma   90.00
#
_symmetry.space_group_name_H-M   'P 1'
#
loop_
_entity.id
_entity.type
_entity.pdbx_description
1 polymer ?
#
loop_
_entity_poly.entity_id
_entity_poly.type
_entity_poly.pdbx_seq_one_letter_code
_entity_poly.pdbx_strand_id
1 'polypeptide(L)'
;MEQINRQMRVAVHKAGPDLNGQIVSLRQEFSTATGHLIGSLPGDERLRYRPELFAEFQHRLDGVRTRLANHQARWSLHAISTQRDDYVHSADAVHASIADYLDWAKGALSSH
;
A
#
# COMPACT_ATOMS: atom_id res chain seq x y z
N MET A 1 -3.99 7.02 2.48
CA MET A 1 -3.38 5.66 2.37
C MET A 1 -4.06 4.63 3.26
N GLU A 2 -4.24 4.85 4.56
CA GLU A 2 -4.90 3.87 5.45
C GLU A 2 -6.32 3.49 5.01
N GLN A 3 -7.14 4.49 4.69
CA GLN A 3 -8.50 4.28 4.18
C GLN A 3 -8.51 3.44 2.89
N ILE A 4 -7.58 3.72 1.97
CA ILE A 4 -7.43 2.98 0.72
C ILE A 4 -7.04 1.52 1.01
N ASN A 5 -6.09 1.28 1.91
CA ASN A 5 -5.70 -0.08 2.30
C ASN A 5 -6.88 -0.87 2.90
N ARG A 6 -7.69 -0.21 3.74
CA ARG A 6 -8.90 -0.79 4.32
C ARG A 6 -9.94 -1.14 3.26
N GLN A 7 -10.17 -0.24 2.31
CA GLN A 7 -11.11 -0.46 1.19
C GLN A 7 -10.63 -1.60 0.29
N MET A 8 -9.35 -1.66 -0.03
CA MET A 8 -8.77 -2.76 -0.81
C MET A 8 -8.99 -4.09 -0.09
N ARG A 9 -8.69 -4.17 1.21
CA ARG A 9 -8.89 -5.40 1.99
C ARG A 9 -10.36 -5.83 1.99
N VAL A 10 -11.29 -4.90 2.18
CA VAL A 10 -12.73 -5.21 2.10
C VAL A 10 -13.13 -5.72 0.71
N ALA A 11 -12.62 -5.12 -0.36
CA ALA A 11 -12.93 -5.55 -1.72
C ALA A 11 -12.32 -6.94 -2.05
N VAL A 12 -11.15 -7.26 -1.51
CA VAL A 12 -10.51 -8.58 -1.62
C VAL A 12 -11.34 -9.69 -0.98
N HIS A 13 -12.01 -9.41 0.14
CA HIS A 13 -12.81 -10.43 0.84
C HIS A 13 -14.26 -10.54 0.32
N LYS A 14 -14.66 -9.70 -0.65
CA LYS A 14 -15.97 -9.77 -1.31
C LYS A 14 -15.83 -10.36 -2.72
N ALA A 15 -16.75 -11.24 -3.15
CA ALA A 15 -16.69 -11.91 -4.45
C ALA A 15 -17.60 -11.27 -5.51
N GLY A 16 -17.10 -11.06 -6.73
CA GLY A 16 -17.87 -10.58 -7.89
C GLY A 16 -17.02 -9.91 -8.99
N PRO A 17 -17.42 -9.96 -10.28
CA PRO A 17 -16.69 -9.33 -11.38
C PRO A 17 -16.49 -7.81 -11.20
N ASP A 18 -17.53 -7.11 -10.75
CA ASP A 18 -17.47 -5.66 -10.48
C ASP A 18 -16.47 -5.30 -9.38
N LEU A 19 -16.27 -6.22 -8.42
CA LEU A 19 -15.33 -6.06 -7.31
C LEU A 19 -13.88 -6.26 -7.76
N ASN A 20 -13.62 -7.08 -8.78
CA ASN A 20 -12.28 -7.23 -9.34
C ASN A 20 -11.83 -5.96 -10.06
N GLY A 21 -12.74 -5.28 -10.76
CA GLY A 21 -12.50 -3.95 -11.33
C GLY A 21 -12.19 -2.93 -10.22
N GLN A 22 -13.00 -2.91 -9.16
CA GLN A 22 -12.78 -2.03 -8.01
C GLN A 22 -11.41 -2.26 -7.34
N ILE A 23 -10.98 -3.52 -7.20
CA ILE A 23 -9.66 -3.87 -6.67
C ILE A 23 -8.55 -3.22 -7.51
N VAL A 24 -8.63 -3.33 -8.84
CA VAL A 24 -7.61 -2.74 -9.74
C VAL A 24 -7.57 -1.23 -9.58
N SER A 25 -8.73 -0.56 -9.54
CA SER A 25 -8.82 0.90 -9.31
C SER A 25 -8.21 1.30 -7.97
N LEU A 26 -8.56 0.61 -6.87
CA LEU A 26 -8.03 0.93 -5.54
C LEU A 26 -6.51 0.73 -5.45
N ARG A 27 -5.95 -0.27 -6.15
CA ARG A 27 -4.48 -0.43 -6.21
C ARG A 27 -3.82 0.75 -6.93
N GLN A 28 -4.43 1.24 -8.01
CA GLN A 28 -3.92 2.42 -8.73
C GLN A 28 -3.98 3.67 -7.84
N GLU A 29 -5.09 3.89 -7.14
CA GLU A 29 -5.23 4.98 -6.18
C GLU A 29 -4.16 4.91 -5.07
N PHE A 30 -3.86 3.70 -4.57
CA PHE A 30 -2.80 3.52 -3.60
C PHE A 30 -1.43 3.87 -4.18
N SER A 31 -1.10 3.38 -5.38
CA SER A 31 0.16 3.73 -6.07
C SER A 31 0.30 5.25 -6.25
N THR A 32 -0.76 5.94 -6.67
CA THR A 32 -0.76 7.41 -6.75
C THR A 32 -0.56 8.06 -5.40
N ALA A 33 -1.27 7.62 -4.35
CA ALA A 33 -1.13 8.15 -3.01
C ALA A 33 0.30 7.98 -2.44
N THR A 34 0.95 6.84 -2.72
CA THR A 34 2.36 6.65 -2.33
C THR A 34 3.31 7.57 -3.09
N GLY A 35 3.05 7.84 -4.38
CA GLY A 35 3.82 8.80 -5.16
C GLY A 35 3.71 10.22 -4.61
N HIS A 36 2.50 10.65 -4.24
CA HIS A 36 2.28 11.95 -3.58
C HIS A 36 2.98 12.04 -2.23
N LEU A 37 2.95 10.96 -1.43
CA LEU A 37 3.63 10.93 -0.14
C LEU A 37 5.14 11.19 -0.31
N ILE A 38 5.80 10.52 -1.25
CA ILE A 38 7.23 10.74 -1.55
C ILE A 38 7.53 12.18 -1.91
N GLY A 39 6.70 12.79 -2.77
CA GLY A 39 6.86 14.20 -3.14
C GLY A 39 6.70 15.16 -1.95
N SER A 40 5.89 14.77 -0.96
CA SER A 40 5.62 15.59 0.23
C SER A 40 6.63 15.40 1.37
N LEU A 41 7.30 14.24 1.47
CA LEU A 41 8.23 13.92 2.58
C LEU A 41 9.33 14.98 2.78
N PRO A 42 10.00 15.52 1.74
CA PRO A 42 11.04 16.55 1.93
C PRO A 42 10.52 17.85 2.53
N GLY A 43 9.22 18.14 2.37
CA GLY A 43 8.57 19.33 2.90
C GLY A 43 8.06 19.18 4.33
N ASP A 44 8.04 17.96 4.89
CA ASP A 44 7.51 17.71 6.23
C ASP A 44 8.47 18.27 7.29
N GLU A 45 8.02 19.28 8.04
CA GLU A 45 8.83 19.95 9.07
C GLU A 45 9.28 18.99 10.17
N ARG A 46 8.51 17.92 10.43
CA ARG A 46 8.87 16.90 11.41
C ARG A 46 10.07 16.08 10.92
N LEU A 47 10.30 15.98 9.61
CA LEU A 47 11.39 15.20 9.03
C LEU A 47 12.60 16.06 8.62
N ARG A 48 12.39 17.38 8.43
CA ARG A 48 13.41 18.33 7.95
C ARG A 48 14.75 18.26 8.73
N TYR A 49 14.69 18.05 10.04
CA TYR A 49 15.87 18.02 10.91
C TYR A 49 16.26 16.61 11.36
N ARG A 50 15.71 15.57 10.73
CA ARG A 50 15.94 14.16 11.08
C ARG A 50 16.25 13.34 9.83
N PRO A 51 17.44 13.54 9.22
CA PRO A 51 17.78 12.92 7.94
C PRO A 51 17.78 11.39 7.99
N GLU A 52 18.17 10.80 9.12
CA GLU A 52 18.08 9.36 9.36
C GLU A 52 16.63 8.85 9.34
N LEU A 53 15.72 9.56 9.99
CA LEU A 53 14.30 9.19 10.00
C LEU A 53 13.70 9.35 8.60
N PHE A 54 14.03 10.45 7.91
CA PHE A 54 13.63 10.67 6.52
C PHE A 54 14.08 9.52 5.60
N ALA A 55 15.34 9.09 5.69
CA ALA A 55 15.87 7.98 4.91
C ALA A 55 15.13 6.66 5.22
N GLU A 56 14.79 6.42 6.48
CA GLU A 56 14.02 5.24 6.87
C GLU A 56 12.58 5.28 6.32
N PHE A 57 11.94 6.46 6.32
CA PHE A 57 10.63 6.67 5.70
C PHE A 57 10.66 6.33 4.21
N GLN A 58 11.66 6.82 3.48
CA GLN A 58 11.85 6.52 2.06
C GLN A 58 12.08 5.03 1.83
N HIS A 59 13.02 4.43 2.58
CA HIS A 59 13.37 3.02 2.43
C HIS A 59 12.16 2.08 2.64
N ARG A 60 11.41 2.29 3.73
CA ARG A 60 10.23 1.47 4.02
C ARG A 60 9.10 1.69 3.01
N LEU A 61 8.89 2.94 2.56
CA LEU A 61 7.88 3.26 1.56
C LEU A 61 8.21 2.63 0.20
N ASP A 62 9.48 2.66 -0.22
CA ASP A 62 9.93 1.98 -1.45
C ASP A 62 9.78 0.47 -1.34
N GLY A 63 9.98 -0.11 -0.16
CA GLY A 63 9.68 -1.53 0.11
C GLY A 63 8.20 -1.86 -0.12
N VAL A 64 7.28 -1.04 0.38
CA VAL A 64 5.83 -1.20 0.16
C VAL A 64 5.49 -1.07 -1.32
N ARG A 65 6.03 -0.06 -2.01
CA ARG A 65 5.78 0.17 -3.44
C ARG A 65 6.26 -0.99 -4.30
N THR A 66 7.46 -1.51 -4.01
CA THR A 66 8.03 -2.65 -4.73
C THR A 66 7.16 -3.90 -4.56
N ARG A 67 6.70 -4.18 -3.34
CA ARG A 67 5.78 -5.30 -3.07
C ARG A 67 4.46 -5.14 -3.81
N LEU A 68 3.87 -3.95 -3.80
CA LEU A 68 2.63 -3.68 -4.51
C LEU A 68 2.80 -3.80 -6.03
N ALA A 69 3.86 -3.24 -6.60
CA ALA A 69 4.13 -3.30 -8.03
C ALA A 69 4.33 -4.75 -8.50
N ASN A 70 5.10 -5.55 -7.76
CA ASN A 70 5.29 -6.97 -8.04
C ASN A 70 3.98 -7.76 -7.93
N HIS A 71 3.15 -7.44 -6.94
CA HIS A 71 1.83 -8.03 -6.77
C HIS A 71 0.89 -7.68 -7.93
N GLN A 72 0.86 -6.41 -8.34
CA GLN A 72 0.09 -5.93 -9.49
C GLN A 72 0.53 -6.58 -10.80
N ALA A 73 1.83 -6.73 -11.02
CA ALA A 73 2.38 -7.39 -12.21
C ALA A 73 1.98 -8.87 -12.31
N ARG A 74 1.90 -9.56 -11.17
CA ARG A 74 1.44 -10.96 -11.10
C ARG A 74 -0.07 -11.09 -11.30
N TRP A 75 -0.86 -10.19 -10.70
CA TRP A 75 -2.31 -10.35 -10.57
C TRP A 75 -3.09 -9.47 -11.55
N SER A 76 -3.19 -9.92 -12.80
CA SER A 76 -4.11 -9.37 -13.80
C SER A 76 -5.57 -9.62 -13.42
N LEU A 77 -6.51 -8.89 -14.03
CA LEU A 77 -7.95 -9.08 -13.81
C LEU A 77 -8.40 -10.53 -14.06
N HIS A 78 -7.84 -11.16 -15.11
CA HIS A 78 -8.10 -12.56 -15.42
C HIS A 78 -7.58 -13.48 -14.31
N ALA A 79 -6.33 -13.31 -13.86
CA ALA A 79 -5.74 -14.12 -12.81
C ALA A 79 -6.48 -13.98 -11.46
N ILE A 80 -6.92 -12.76 -11.11
CA ILE A 80 -7.76 -12.51 -9.91
C ILE A 80 -9.07 -13.30 -9.99
N SER A 81 -9.64 -13.43 -11.20
CA SER A 81 -10.92 -14.09 -11.41
C SER A 81 -10.80 -15.62 -11.43
N THR A 82 -9.70 -16.16 -11.97
CA THR A 82 -9.50 -17.61 -12.10
C THR A 82 -8.79 -18.26 -10.92
N GLN A 83 -8.03 -17.50 -10.12
CA GLN A 83 -7.25 -17.99 -8.98
C GLN A 83 -7.60 -17.18 -7.73
N ARG A 84 -8.89 -17.14 -7.39
CA ARG A 84 -9.39 -16.20 -6.37
C ARG A 84 -8.76 -16.42 -5.01
N ASP A 85 -8.67 -17.65 -4.54
CA ASP A 85 -8.18 -17.94 -3.19
C ASP A 85 -6.70 -17.61 -3.05
N ASP A 86 -5.89 -17.96 -4.05
CA ASP A 86 -4.47 -17.59 -4.12
C ASP A 86 -4.28 -16.07 -4.17
N TYR A 87 -5.15 -15.39 -4.92
CA TYR A 87 -5.17 -13.94 -4.96
C TYR A 87 -5.44 -13.34 -3.59
N VAL A 88 -6.51 -13.79 -2.91
CA VAL A 88 -6.90 -13.32 -1.57
C VAL A 88 -5.76 -13.51 -0.58
N HIS A 89 -5.18 -14.72 -0.53
CA HIS A 89 -4.06 -15.03 0.35
C HIS A 89 -2.85 -14.13 0.08
N SER A 90 -2.49 -13.93 -1.18
CA SER A 90 -1.37 -13.06 -1.53
C SER A 90 -1.63 -11.58 -1.24
N ALA A 91 -2.89 -11.13 -1.35
CA ALA A 91 -3.29 -9.75 -1.08
C ALA A 91 -3.23 -9.43 0.42
N ASP A 92 -3.55 -10.38 1.30
CA ASP A 92 -3.41 -10.21 2.75
C ASP A 92 -1.96 -9.90 3.16
N ALA A 93 -0.96 -10.51 2.50
CA ALA A 93 0.46 -10.19 2.74
C ALA A 93 0.82 -8.75 2.33
N VAL A 94 0.25 -8.24 1.24
CA VAL A 94 0.42 -6.84 0.82
C VAL A 94 -0.25 -5.90 1.82
N HIS A 95 -1.48 -6.22 2.26
CA HIS A 95 -2.20 -5.43 3.26
C HIS A 95 -1.46 -5.34 4.59
N ALA A 96 -0.89 -6.45 5.06
CA ALA A 96 -0.06 -6.49 6.26
C ALA A 96 1.16 -5.58 6.09
N SER A 97 1.88 -5.68 4.98
CA SER A 97 3.04 -4.81 4.71
C SER A 97 2.70 -3.32 4.69
N ILE A 98 1.51 -2.95 4.19
CA ILE A 98 1.05 -1.56 4.19
C ILE A 98 0.68 -1.12 5.61
N ALA A 99 -0.01 -1.97 6.37
CA ALA A 99 -0.38 -1.69 7.76
C ALA A 99 0.87 -1.48 8.63
N ASP A 100 1.85 -2.38 8.53
CA ASP A 100 3.13 -2.29 9.25
C ASP A 100 3.85 -0.96 8.98
N TYR A 101 3.88 -0.52 7.72
CA TYR A 101 4.45 0.78 7.36
C TYR A 101 3.69 1.94 8.01
N LEU A 102 2.36 1.92 7.93
CA LEU A 102 1.52 2.99 8.47
C LEU A 102 1.62 3.08 9.99
N ASP A 103 1.65 1.94 10.68
CA ASP A 103 1.76 1.88 12.14
C ASP A 103 3.13 2.34 12.61
N TRP A 104 4.20 1.90 11.94
CA TRP A 104 5.55 2.42 12.18
C TRP A 104 5.63 3.93 11.93
N ALA A 105 5.09 4.41 10.81
CA ALA A 105 5.12 5.83 10.45
C ALA A 105 4.41 6.70 11.49
N LYS A 106 3.25 6.25 11.98
CA LYS A 106 2.54 6.91 13.07
C LYS A 106 3.38 6.92 14.34
N GLY A 107 3.92 5.77 14.76
CA GLY A 107 4.74 5.66 15.96
C GLY A 107 5.98 6.57 15.92
N ALA A 108 6.67 6.61 14.78
CA ALA A 108 7.85 7.44 14.56
C ALA A 108 7.53 8.95 14.60
N LEU A 109 6.33 9.34 14.17
CA LEU A 109 5.87 10.73 14.20
C LEU A 109 5.24 11.13 15.54
N SER A 110 4.76 10.18 16.34
CA SER A 110 4.10 10.41 17.65
C SER A 110 5.03 10.28 18.85
N SER A 111 6.17 9.61 18.73
CA SER A 111 7.12 9.44 19.84
C SER A 111 7.97 10.70 20.11
N HIS A 112 7.59 11.84 19.52
CA HIS A 112 8.29 13.11 19.49
C HIS A 112 7.28 14.27 19.37
#